data_AF-A0A1Z4RRL8-F1
#
_entry.id   AF-A0A1Z4RRL8-F1
#
_cell.length_a   1.000
_cell.length_b   1.000
_cell.length_c   1.000
_cell.angle_alpha   90.00
_cell.angle_beta   90.00
_cell.angle_gamma   90.00
#
_symmetry.space_group_name_H-M   'P 1'
#
loop_
_entity.id
_entity.type
_entity.pdbx_description
1 polymer ?
#
loop_
_entity_poly.entity_id
_entity_poly.type
_entity_poly.pdbx_seq_one_letter_code
_entity_poly.pdbx_strand_id
1 'polypeptide(L)'
;MQRVPVVNPDGSQAMPTKCSKARKLLREGKAVGKWNKLGIYYIQLTFEPSGRFTQPIVVGLDPGKKYSGMAIVSKKITLFTAHLFLPFETVKKRMEQRLMMRRFRRGRRINRNLAIKFRAHRQCRFANRRNKKVAPSIRSNRQLEISVISLLSKIYPISNIVFEYVKADVDLTSGRKKARSGKGFSPVIVGQSWAIDQLNKIALVVKKLGWQTSNLRSAIRSYETYI
;
A
#
# COMPACT_ATOMS: atom_id res chain seq x y z
N MET A 1 22.63 12.68 2.05
CA MET A 1 23.41 11.72 1.21
C MET A 1 22.76 10.33 1.27
N GLN A 2 22.39 9.77 0.12
CA GLN A 2 21.65 8.52 -0.01
C GLN A 2 22.45 7.32 0.55
N ARG A 3 21.76 6.30 1.07
CA ARG A 3 22.36 5.06 1.56
C ARG A 3 22.11 3.92 0.58
N VAL A 4 23.04 3.00 0.51
CA VAL A 4 22.93 1.78 -0.29
C VAL A 4 22.41 0.66 0.62
N PRO A 5 21.30 -0.03 0.27
CA PRO A 5 20.84 -1.20 1.00
C PRO A 5 21.89 -2.31 0.99
N VAL A 6 21.94 -3.07 2.08
CA VAL A 6 22.91 -4.15 2.25
C VAL A 6 22.17 -5.41 2.65
N VAL A 7 22.55 -6.52 2.04
CA VAL A 7 22.03 -7.86 2.33
C VAL A 7 23.21 -8.74 2.73
N ASN A 8 23.00 -9.59 3.73
CA ASN A 8 23.99 -10.55 4.22
C ASN A 8 24.17 -11.72 3.23
N PRO A 9 25.20 -12.55 3.38
CA PRO A 9 25.42 -13.69 2.49
C PRO A 9 24.21 -14.64 2.41
N ASP A 10 23.54 -14.85 3.54
CA ASP A 10 22.35 -15.69 3.68
C ASP A 10 21.04 -15.07 3.14
N GLY A 11 21.09 -13.83 2.63
CA GLY A 11 19.92 -13.13 2.13
C GLY A 11 19.14 -12.34 3.20
N SER A 12 19.56 -12.38 4.48
CA SER A 12 18.96 -11.55 5.53
C SER A 12 19.35 -10.08 5.36
N GLN A 13 18.48 -9.17 5.80
CA GLN A 13 18.66 -7.74 5.60
C GLN A 13 19.67 -7.19 6.61
N ALA A 14 20.56 -6.32 6.16
CA ALA A 14 21.52 -5.61 7.00
C ALA A 14 21.27 -4.10 6.97
N MET A 15 21.94 -3.37 7.86
CA MET A 15 21.82 -1.91 7.88
C MET A 15 22.35 -1.28 6.59
N PRO A 16 21.58 -0.38 5.95
CA PRO A 16 22.05 0.37 4.79
C PRO A 16 23.31 1.18 5.10
N THR A 17 24.22 1.26 4.14
CA THR A 17 25.54 1.87 4.32
C THR A 17 25.77 3.09 3.44
N LYS A 18 26.85 3.85 3.71
CA LYS A 18 27.26 4.98 2.87
C LYS A 18 27.73 4.48 1.51
N CYS A 19 27.48 5.24 0.44
CA CYS A 19 27.96 4.89 -0.90
C CYS A 19 29.50 4.69 -0.95
N SER A 20 30.27 5.48 -0.19
CA SER A 20 31.72 5.33 -0.10
C SER A 20 32.13 3.96 0.46
N LYS A 21 31.47 3.50 1.53
CA LYS A 21 31.71 2.17 2.11
C LYS A 21 31.26 1.06 1.17
N ALA A 22 30.11 1.21 0.51
CA ALA A 22 29.64 0.24 -0.48
C ALA A 22 30.65 0.07 -1.63
N ARG A 23 31.18 1.18 -2.18
CA ARG A 23 32.22 1.13 -3.22
C ARG A 23 33.51 0.46 -2.75
N LYS A 24 33.95 0.74 -1.52
CA LYS A 24 35.13 0.09 -0.93
C LYS A 24 34.93 -1.43 -0.84
N LEU A 25 33.78 -1.89 -0.36
CA LEU A 25 33.46 -3.32 -0.27
C LEU A 25 33.44 -4.01 -1.64
N LEU A 26 32.90 -3.34 -2.67
CA LEU A 26 32.90 -3.85 -4.04
C LEU A 26 34.32 -3.95 -4.61
N ARG A 27 35.15 -2.92 -4.42
CA ARG A 27 36.55 -2.90 -4.87
C ARG A 27 37.39 -3.99 -4.22
N GLU A 28 37.15 -4.27 -2.94
CA GLU A 28 37.82 -5.31 -2.18
C GLU A 28 37.26 -6.73 -2.43
N GLY A 29 36.27 -6.90 -3.32
CA GLY A 29 35.64 -8.21 -3.57
C GLY A 29 34.80 -8.76 -2.42
N LYS A 30 34.52 -7.93 -1.40
CA LYS A 30 33.78 -8.29 -0.19
C LYS A 30 32.26 -8.15 -0.32
N ALA A 31 31.78 -7.69 -1.47
CA ALA A 31 30.37 -7.59 -1.79
C ALA A 31 30.15 -7.73 -3.30
N VAL A 32 28.93 -8.10 -3.69
CA VAL A 32 28.46 -8.16 -5.07
C VAL A 32 27.28 -7.20 -5.24
N GLY A 33 27.34 -6.38 -6.30
CA GLY A 33 26.25 -5.49 -6.66
C GLY A 33 25.06 -6.26 -7.25
N LYS A 34 23.84 -5.94 -6.83
CA LYS A 34 22.60 -6.57 -7.29
C LYS A 34 21.49 -5.54 -7.46
N TRP A 35 20.45 -5.93 -8.19
CA TRP A 35 19.26 -5.12 -8.43
C TRP A 35 18.01 -5.89 -8.04
N ASN A 36 17.09 -5.25 -7.34
CA ASN A 36 15.80 -5.86 -7.04
C ASN A 36 14.80 -5.65 -8.21
N LYS A 37 13.61 -6.26 -8.11
CA LYS A 37 12.54 -6.12 -9.11
C LYS A 37 11.99 -4.69 -9.27
N LEU A 38 12.28 -3.80 -8.32
CA LEU A 38 11.91 -2.38 -8.38
C LEU A 38 12.98 -1.53 -9.10
N GLY A 39 14.08 -2.14 -9.55
CA GLY A 39 15.22 -1.41 -10.12
C GLY A 39 16.03 -0.66 -9.07
N ILE A 40 15.99 -1.08 -7.80
CA ILE A 40 16.81 -0.51 -6.73
C ILE A 40 18.10 -1.30 -6.61
N TYR A 41 19.22 -0.59 -6.72
CA TYR A 41 20.55 -1.15 -6.50
C TYR A 41 20.80 -1.42 -5.02
N TYR A 42 21.36 -2.58 -4.71
CA TYR A 42 21.82 -2.96 -3.39
C TYR A 42 23.10 -3.78 -3.49
N ILE A 43 23.81 -3.94 -2.38
CA ILE A 43 24.97 -4.83 -2.31
C ILE A 43 24.66 -6.04 -1.44
N GLN A 44 25.15 -7.21 -1.84
CA GLN A 44 25.14 -8.41 -1.03
C GLN A 44 26.55 -8.73 -0.57
N LEU A 45 26.76 -8.90 0.73
CA LEU A 45 28.05 -9.27 1.29
C LEU A 45 28.41 -10.71 0.89
N THR A 46 29.69 -10.95 0.66
CA THR A 46 30.24 -12.30 0.37
C THR A 46 30.83 -12.97 1.59
N PHE A 47 30.97 -12.23 2.69
CA PHE A 47 31.53 -12.69 3.96
C PHE A 47 30.54 -12.43 5.11
N GLU A 48 30.67 -13.19 6.18
CA GLU A 48 29.84 -12.99 7.38
C GLU A 48 30.26 -11.71 8.12
N PRO A 49 29.33 -10.77 8.37
CA PRO A 49 29.63 -9.57 9.13
C PRO A 49 29.87 -9.91 10.60
N SER A 50 30.62 -9.07 11.30
CA SER A 50 30.88 -9.21 12.74
C SER A 50 29.62 -9.11 13.61
N GLY A 51 28.51 -8.60 13.05
CA GLY A 51 27.23 -8.53 13.75
C GLY A 51 26.07 -8.26 12.79
N ARG A 52 24.88 -8.69 13.20
CA ARG A 52 23.64 -8.57 12.42
C ARG A 52 22.59 -7.67 13.06
N PHE A 53 22.98 -6.93 14.10
CA PHE A 53 22.08 -6.01 14.77
C PHE A 53 21.66 -4.86 13.83
N THR A 54 20.36 -4.60 13.76
CA THR A 54 19.78 -3.53 12.94
C THR A 54 19.04 -2.52 13.79
N GLN A 55 19.13 -1.26 13.40
CA GLN A 55 18.31 -0.19 13.98
C GLN A 55 16.90 -0.24 13.39
N PRO A 56 15.87 0.20 14.12
CA PRO A 56 14.50 0.28 13.59
C PRO A 56 14.44 1.15 12.34
N ILE A 57 13.88 0.57 11.27
CA ILE A 57 13.55 1.27 10.03
C ILE A 57 12.05 1.18 9.82
N VAL A 58 11.42 2.32 9.58
CA VAL A 58 9.97 2.45 9.47
C VAL A 58 9.59 2.78 8.04
N VAL A 59 8.52 2.15 7.56
CA VAL A 59 7.85 2.55 6.31
C VAL A 59 6.70 3.49 6.64
N GLY A 60 6.69 4.70 6.12
CA GLY A 60 5.49 5.53 6.07
C GLY A 60 4.73 5.26 4.77
N LEU A 61 3.45 4.88 4.87
CA LEU A 61 2.54 4.73 3.73
C LEU A 61 1.38 5.71 3.88
N ASP A 62 1.28 6.62 2.93
CA ASP A 62 0.15 7.56 2.75
C ASP A 62 -0.69 7.11 1.54
N PRO A 63 -1.78 6.35 1.77
CA PRO A 63 -2.53 5.73 0.72
C PRO A 63 -3.57 6.69 0.10
N GLY A 64 -3.37 7.08 -1.16
CA GLY A 64 -4.33 7.90 -1.89
C GLY A 64 -5.20 7.14 -2.88
N LYS A 65 -5.93 7.90 -3.72
CA LYS A 65 -6.84 7.37 -4.76
C LYS A 65 -6.13 7.06 -6.08
N LYS A 66 -5.36 8.04 -6.58
CA LYS A 66 -4.59 7.94 -7.84
C LYS A 66 -3.10 7.70 -7.57
N TYR A 67 -2.61 8.20 -6.44
CA TYR A 67 -1.23 8.10 -6.05
C TYR A 67 -1.12 7.69 -4.59
N SER A 68 -0.06 6.99 -4.24
CA SER A 68 0.29 6.74 -2.84
C SER A 68 1.71 7.19 -2.56
N GLY A 69 1.86 7.98 -1.51
CA GLY A 69 3.17 8.37 -0.99
C GLY A 69 3.74 7.24 -0.15
N MET A 70 5.02 6.93 -0.34
CA MET A 70 5.71 5.94 0.48
C MET A 70 7.13 6.40 0.79
N ALA A 71 7.56 6.22 2.02
CA ALA A 71 8.91 6.54 2.45
C ALA A 71 9.46 5.47 3.40
N ILE A 72 10.75 5.16 3.29
CA ILE A 72 11.48 4.35 4.24
C ILE A 72 12.39 5.29 5.02
N VAL A 73 12.25 5.29 6.33
CA VAL A 73 12.89 6.27 7.22
C VAL A 73 13.57 5.53 8.37
N SER A 74 14.80 5.93 8.66
CA SER A 74 15.50 5.61 9.91
C SER A 74 15.50 6.84 10.81
N LYS A 75 15.93 6.71 12.07
CA LYS A 75 15.94 7.83 13.04
C LYS A 75 16.57 9.13 12.52
N LYS A 76 17.59 9.06 11.66
CA LYS A 76 18.36 10.23 11.21
C LYS A 76 18.17 10.58 9.73
N ILE A 77 17.73 9.64 8.91
CA ILE A 77 17.75 9.81 7.45
C ILE A 77 16.59 9.06 6.79
N THR A 78 16.06 9.67 5.75
CA THR A 78 15.18 9.02 4.77
C THR A 78 16.02 8.21 3.80
N LEU A 79 15.73 6.92 3.71
CA LEU A 79 16.47 5.94 2.92
C LEU A 79 15.91 5.79 1.50
N PHE A 80 14.59 5.91 1.38
CA PHE A 80 13.88 5.74 0.13
C PHE A 80 12.58 6.55 0.16
N THR A 81 12.21 7.14 -0.98
CA THR A 81 10.90 7.77 -1.18
C THR A 81 10.36 7.34 -2.54
N ALA A 82 9.05 7.16 -2.62
CA ALA A 82 8.37 6.85 -3.86
C ALA A 82 6.99 7.48 -3.91
N HIS A 83 6.60 7.86 -5.11
CA HIS A 83 5.25 8.27 -5.45
C HIS A 83 4.67 7.20 -6.38
N LEU A 84 3.82 6.32 -5.83
CA LEU A 84 3.29 5.18 -6.57
C LEU A 84 2.12 5.62 -7.44
N PHE A 85 2.23 5.43 -8.76
CA PHE A 85 1.13 5.61 -9.71
C PHE A 85 0.17 4.44 -9.60
N LEU A 86 -1.00 4.65 -9.00
CA LEU A 86 -1.96 3.58 -8.74
C LEU A 86 -2.79 3.27 -9.98
N PRO A 87 -3.12 1.99 -10.24
CA PRO A 87 -3.84 1.56 -11.44
C PRO A 87 -5.35 1.87 -11.40
N PHE A 88 -5.79 2.81 -10.56
CA PHE A 88 -7.20 3.07 -10.26
C PHE A 88 -8.01 3.35 -11.54
N GLU A 89 -7.56 4.29 -12.36
CA GLU A 89 -8.32 4.74 -13.53
C GLU A 89 -8.42 3.63 -14.59
N THR A 90 -7.32 2.91 -14.82
CA THR A 90 -7.26 1.77 -15.74
C THR A 90 -8.20 0.66 -15.29
N VAL A 91 -8.19 0.30 -14.01
CA VAL A 91 -9.07 -0.75 -13.46
C VAL A 91 -10.52 -0.31 -13.48
N LYS A 92 -10.81 0.96 -13.16
CA LYS A 92 -12.15 1.53 -13.24
C LYS A 92 -12.72 1.41 -14.65
N LYS A 93 -12.00 1.91 -15.67
CA LYS A 93 -12.40 1.84 -17.09
C LYS A 93 -12.68 0.40 -17.53
N ARG A 94 -11.79 -0.55 -17.19
CA ARG A 94 -11.97 -1.99 -17.50
C ARG A 94 -13.21 -2.58 -16.82
N MET A 95 -13.50 -2.19 -15.58
CA MET A 95 -14.69 -2.64 -14.85
C MET A 95 -15.98 -2.06 -15.43
N GLU A 96 -15.98 -0.80 -15.86
CA GLU A 96 -17.10 -0.15 -16.53
C GLU A 96 -17.40 -0.79 -17.89
N GLN A 97 -16.36 -1.03 -18.71
CA GLN A 97 -16.49 -1.75 -19.97
C GLN A 97 -17.08 -3.16 -19.76
N ARG A 98 -16.57 -3.90 -18.76
CA ARG A 98 -17.09 -5.23 -18.40
C ARG A 98 -18.57 -5.17 -17.99
N LEU A 99 -18.96 -4.14 -17.25
CA LEU A 99 -20.36 -3.92 -16.84
C LEU A 99 -21.25 -3.65 -18.06
N MET A 100 -20.83 -2.75 -18.95
CA MET A 100 -21.53 -2.41 -20.19
C MET A 100 -21.77 -3.65 -21.05
N MET A 101 -20.72 -4.43 -21.33
CA MET A 101 -20.81 -5.66 -22.13
C MET A 101 -21.73 -6.71 -21.50
N ARG A 102 -21.78 -6.80 -20.16
CA ARG A 102 -22.73 -7.65 -19.44
C ARG A 102 -24.17 -7.14 -19.52
N ARG A 103 -24.38 -5.82 -19.50
CA ARG A 103 -25.70 -5.20 -19.63
C ARG A 103 -26.24 -5.43 -21.04
N PHE A 104 -25.43 -5.18 -22.08
CA PHE A 104 -25.82 -5.39 -23.47
C PHE A 104 -26.23 -6.84 -23.76
N ARG A 105 -25.40 -7.82 -23.34
CA ARG A 105 -25.73 -9.25 -23.48
C ARG A 105 -27.01 -9.65 -22.77
N ARG A 106 -27.27 -9.14 -21.56
CA ARG A 106 -28.52 -9.40 -20.84
C ARG A 106 -29.72 -8.73 -21.51
N GLY A 107 -29.54 -7.48 -21.95
CA GLY A 107 -30.58 -6.69 -22.62
C GLY A 107 -31.09 -7.33 -23.91
N ARG A 108 -30.24 -8.07 -24.65
CA ARG A 108 -30.64 -8.85 -25.84
C ARG A 108 -31.47 -10.10 -25.51
N ARG A 109 -31.35 -10.64 -24.30
CA ARG A 109 -32.09 -11.86 -23.87
C ARG A 109 -33.43 -11.53 -23.24
N ILE A 110 -33.56 -10.34 -22.65
CA ILE A 110 -34.77 -9.92 -21.95
C ILE A 110 -35.86 -9.53 -22.96
N ASN A 111 -36.92 -10.34 -23.00
CA ASN A 111 -38.17 -9.94 -23.65
C ASN A 111 -38.85 -8.84 -22.82
N ARG A 112 -38.89 -7.61 -23.33
CA ARG A 112 -39.44 -6.44 -22.63
C ARG A 112 -40.96 -6.36 -22.68
N ASN A 113 -41.61 -7.16 -23.52
CA ASN A 113 -43.07 -7.16 -23.67
C ASN A 113 -43.75 -7.96 -22.53
N LEU A 114 -43.04 -8.86 -21.87
CA LEU A 114 -43.55 -9.60 -20.72
C LEU A 114 -43.56 -8.75 -19.44
N ALA A 115 -44.45 -9.08 -18.48
CA ALA A 115 -44.44 -8.45 -17.15
C ALA A 115 -43.11 -8.74 -16.40
N ILE A 116 -42.66 -7.80 -15.54
CA ILE A 116 -41.35 -7.88 -14.85
C ILE A 116 -41.11 -9.22 -14.14
N LYS A 117 -42.15 -9.81 -13.53
CA LYS A 117 -42.11 -11.13 -12.87
C LYS A 117 -41.65 -12.26 -13.79
N PHE A 118 -41.90 -12.15 -15.10
CA PHE A 118 -41.52 -13.13 -16.12
C PHE A 118 -40.26 -12.76 -16.91
N ARG A 119 -39.70 -11.55 -16.72
CA ARG A 119 -38.48 -11.08 -17.42
C ARG A 119 -37.19 -11.68 -16.86
N ALA A 120 -37.21 -12.14 -15.61
CA ALA A 120 -36.03 -12.63 -14.91
C ALA A 120 -35.72 -14.09 -15.28
N HIS A 121 -34.80 -14.31 -16.22
CA HIS A 121 -34.42 -15.66 -16.67
C HIS A 121 -33.71 -16.53 -15.61
N ARG A 122 -33.40 -16.02 -14.41
CA ARG A 122 -32.76 -16.78 -13.32
C ARG A 122 -33.22 -16.29 -11.95
N GLN A 123 -33.51 -17.23 -11.06
CA GLN A 123 -33.73 -16.95 -9.63
C GLN A 123 -32.51 -16.28 -8.98
N CYS A 124 -32.78 -15.46 -7.97
CA CYS A 124 -31.74 -14.83 -7.17
C CYS A 124 -30.95 -15.87 -6.36
N ARG A 125 -29.62 -15.88 -6.49
CA ARG A 125 -28.75 -16.81 -5.76
C ARG A 125 -28.05 -16.11 -4.59
N PHE A 126 -28.80 -15.78 -3.55
CA PHE A 126 -28.26 -15.08 -2.36
C PHE A 126 -27.21 -15.90 -1.63
N ALA A 127 -27.37 -17.22 -1.55
CA ALA A 127 -26.43 -18.15 -0.91
C ALA A 127 -25.01 -18.16 -1.53
N ASN A 128 -24.85 -17.62 -2.75
CA ASN A 128 -23.54 -17.51 -3.43
C ASN A 128 -22.76 -16.24 -3.05
N ARG A 129 -23.36 -15.34 -2.25
CA ARG A 129 -22.73 -14.09 -1.81
C ARG A 129 -22.02 -14.29 -0.45
N ARG A 130 -21.04 -15.18 -0.40
CA ARG A 130 -20.37 -15.58 0.86
C ARG A 130 -19.16 -14.71 1.26
N ASN A 131 -18.55 -13.99 0.31
CA ASN A 131 -17.25 -13.35 0.58
C ASN A 131 -17.39 -11.84 0.84
N LYS A 132 -16.70 -11.36 1.88
CA LYS A 132 -16.41 -9.94 2.11
C LYS A 132 -15.38 -9.47 1.07
N LYS A 133 -15.86 -9.01 -0.09
CA LYS A 133 -14.98 -8.63 -1.21
C LYS A 133 -14.63 -7.15 -1.16
N VAL A 134 -13.34 -6.85 -1.20
CA VAL A 134 -12.86 -5.50 -1.53
C VAL A 134 -13.16 -5.21 -3.00
N ALA A 135 -13.59 -3.98 -3.31
CA ALA A 135 -13.83 -3.55 -4.68
C ALA A 135 -12.56 -3.73 -5.54
N PRO A 136 -12.64 -4.19 -6.80
CA PRO A 136 -11.47 -4.50 -7.60
C PRO A 136 -10.46 -3.34 -7.75
N SER A 137 -10.95 -2.11 -7.93
CA SER A 137 -10.10 -0.91 -8.04
C SER A 137 -9.37 -0.56 -6.76
N ILE A 138 -10.01 -0.73 -5.60
CA ILE A 138 -9.38 -0.51 -4.29
C ILE A 138 -8.37 -1.62 -4.04
N ARG A 139 -8.74 -2.88 -4.33
CA ARG A 139 -7.87 -4.03 -4.16
C ARG A 139 -6.59 -3.90 -4.99
N SER A 140 -6.69 -3.51 -6.26
CA SER A 140 -5.51 -3.35 -7.12
C SER A 140 -4.55 -2.28 -6.61
N ASN A 141 -5.06 -1.16 -6.09
CA ASN A 141 -4.23 -0.10 -5.51
C ASN A 141 -3.47 -0.62 -4.28
N ARG A 142 -4.19 -1.22 -3.33
CA ARG A 142 -3.61 -1.76 -2.11
C ARG A 142 -2.63 -2.90 -2.40
N GLN A 143 -2.91 -3.75 -3.38
CA GLN A 143 -2.00 -4.81 -3.82
C GLN A 143 -0.69 -4.26 -4.38
N LEU A 144 -0.72 -3.17 -5.15
CA LEU A 144 0.50 -2.54 -5.65
C LEU A 144 1.37 -2.05 -4.49
N GLU A 145 0.79 -1.33 -3.54
CA GLU A 145 1.49 -0.85 -2.33
C GLU A 145 2.11 -2.01 -1.55
N ILE A 146 1.33 -3.07 -1.26
CA ILE A 146 1.81 -4.26 -0.54
C ILE A 146 2.95 -4.94 -1.30
N SER A 147 2.85 -5.03 -2.63
CA SER A 147 3.88 -5.67 -3.47
C SER A 147 5.19 -4.89 -3.43
N VAL A 148 5.12 -3.56 -3.49
CA VAL A 148 6.30 -2.70 -3.38
C VAL A 148 6.94 -2.82 -2.00
N ILE A 149 6.14 -2.74 -0.92
CA ILE A 149 6.64 -2.90 0.46
C ILE A 149 7.28 -4.28 0.66
N SER A 150 6.67 -5.35 0.13
CA SER A 150 7.20 -6.70 0.20
C SER A 150 8.53 -6.86 -0.54
N LEU A 151 8.74 -6.13 -1.63
CA LEU A 151 10.03 -6.13 -2.35
C LEU A 151 11.09 -5.30 -1.61
N LEU A 152 10.68 -4.21 -0.97
CA LEU A 152 11.57 -3.38 -0.17
C LEU A 152 11.98 -4.08 1.14
N SER A 153 11.08 -4.84 1.77
CA SER A 153 11.39 -5.61 2.98
C SER A 153 12.42 -6.71 2.77
N LYS A 154 12.73 -7.07 1.52
CA LYS A 154 13.81 -8.01 1.19
C LYS A 154 15.21 -7.38 1.24
N ILE A 155 15.31 -6.05 1.19
CA ILE A 155 16.59 -5.34 1.14
C ILE A 155 16.76 -4.32 2.29
N TYR A 156 15.69 -4.00 3.01
CA TYR A 156 15.70 -3.15 4.19
C TYR A 156 15.17 -3.93 5.41
N PRO A 157 15.83 -3.84 6.58
CA PRO A 157 15.33 -4.44 7.82
C PRO A 157 14.17 -3.60 8.39
N ILE A 158 13.00 -3.70 7.77
CA ILE A 158 11.79 -2.95 8.16
C ILE A 158 11.23 -3.52 9.46
N SER A 159 11.14 -2.70 10.50
CA SER A 159 10.56 -3.09 11.79
C SER A 159 9.07 -2.77 11.90
N ASN A 160 8.65 -1.64 11.33
CA ASN A 160 7.28 -1.13 11.45
C ASN A 160 6.80 -0.50 10.15
N ILE A 161 5.49 -0.54 9.93
CA ILE A 161 4.81 0.15 8.84
C ILE A 161 3.79 1.11 9.46
N VAL A 162 3.98 2.41 9.28
CA VAL A 162 3.02 3.43 9.64
C VAL A 162 2.04 3.62 8.48
N PHE A 163 0.78 3.33 8.72
CA PHE A 163 -0.30 3.43 7.73
C PHE A 163 -1.20 4.63 8.06
N GLU A 164 -1.29 5.60 7.16
CA GLU A 164 -2.21 6.72 7.30
C GLU A 164 -3.65 6.24 7.04
N TYR A 165 -4.44 6.23 8.11
CA TYR A 165 -5.79 5.71 8.15
C TYR A 165 -6.81 6.82 7.92
N VAL A 166 -7.69 6.60 6.95
CA VAL A 166 -8.71 7.56 6.54
C VAL A 166 -10.03 7.17 7.20
N LYS A 167 -10.51 8.03 8.09
CA LYS A 167 -11.88 7.90 8.60
C LYS A 167 -12.84 8.50 7.57
N ALA A 168 -13.48 7.64 6.79
CA ALA A 168 -14.57 8.04 5.92
C ALA A 168 -15.90 7.91 6.67
N ASP A 169 -16.43 9.00 7.22
CA ASP A 169 -17.80 9.02 7.73
C ASP A 169 -18.76 9.21 6.56
N VAL A 170 -19.26 8.09 6.05
CA VAL A 170 -20.21 8.03 4.93
C VAL A 170 -21.57 8.63 5.29
N ASP A 171 -21.93 8.71 6.56
CA ASP A 171 -23.21 9.27 6.96
C ASP A 171 -23.14 10.80 6.95
N LEU A 172 -22.06 11.38 7.48
CA LEU A 172 -21.79 12.82 7.41
C LEU A 172 -21.54 13.32 5.99
N THR A 173 -20.82 12.56 5.15
CA THR A 173 -20.47 13.00 3.78
C THR A 173 -21.54 12.72 2.73
N SER A 174 -22.61 11.98 3.03
CA SER A 174 -23.60 11.59 2.01
C SER A 174 -24.65 12.65 1.69
N GLY A 175 -24.82 13.69 2.52
CA GLY A 175 -25.89 14.68 2.38
C GLY A 175 -27.31 14.11 2.48
N ARG A 176 -27.47 12.84 2.87
CA ARG A 176 -28.78 12.18 2.93
C ARG A 176 -29.50 12.56 4.22
N LYS A 177 -30.70 13.14 4.10
CA LYS A 177 -31.57 13.54 5.22
C LYS A 177 -31.86 12.43 6.27
N LYS A 178 -31.71 11.15 5.91
CA LYS A 178 -31.94 9.98 6.78
C LYS A 178 -30.66 9.23 7.18
N ALA A 179 -29.47 9.72 6.83
CA ALA A 179 -28.23 9.10 7.26
C ALA A 179 -28.10 9.22 8.78
N ARG A 180 -27.88 8.09 9.45
CA ARG A 180 -27.67 8.04 10.91
C ARG A 180 -26.18 7.80 11.13
N SER A 181 -25.47 8.82 11.63
CA SER A 181 -24.02 8.75 11.88
C SER A 181 -23.62 7.47 12.61
N GLY A 182 -22.53 6.85 12.14
CA GLY A 182 -21.94 5.66 12.74
C GLY A 182 -22.52 4.34 12.26
N LYS A 183 -23.46 4.32 11.30
CA LYS A 183 -24.06 3.07 10.76
C LYS A 183 -23.67 2.78 9.31
N GLY A 184 -23.14 3.74 8.59
CA GLY A 184 -22.74 3.57 7.19
C GLY A 184 -21.42 2.81 7.03
N PHE A 185 -21.31 2.06 5.94
CA PHE A 185 -20.06 1.40 5.54
C PHE A 185 -19.39 2.15 4.38
N SER A 186 -18.07 2.31 4.45
CA SER A 186 -17.28 2.84 3.33
C SER A 186 -16.45 1.74 2.67
N PRO A 187 -16.51 1.59 1.34
CA PRO A 187 -15.59 0.70 0.60
C PRO A 187 -14.11 1.02 0.85
N VAL A 188 -13.79 2.28 1.17
CA VAL A 188 -12.43 2.73 1.50
C VAL A 188 -11.99 2.11 2.83
N ILE A 189 -12.82 2.17 3.86
CA ILE A 189 -12.54 1.59 5.19
C ILE A 189 -12.32 0.08 5.09
N VAL A 190 -13.17 -0.63 4.34
CA VAL A 190 -13.02 -2.08 4.11
C VAL A 190 -11.71 -2.38 3.39
N GLY A 191 -11.34 -1.58 2.39
CA GLY A 191 -10.07 -1.71 1.68
C GLY A 191 -8.85 -1.43 2.57
N GLN A 192 -8.93 -0.45 3.46
CA GLN A 192 -7.87 -0.14 4.42
C GLN A 192 -7.69 -1.24 5.44
N SER A 193 -8.77 -1.77 6.02
CA SER A 193 -8.71 -2.92 6.93
C SER A 193 -8.02 -4.11 6.26
N TRP A 194 -8.45 -4.47 5.04
CA TRP A 194 -7.85 -5.56 4.29
C TRP A 194 -6.36 -5.33 4.00
N ALA A 195 -5.98 -4.11 3.64
CA ALA A 195 -4.59 -3.76 3.37
C ALA A 195 -3.73 -3.89 4.64
N ILE A 196 -4.22 -3.39 5.78
CA ILE A 196 -3.54 -3.50 7.08
C ILE A 196 -3.35 -4.96 7.46
N ASP A 197 -4.36 -5.81 7.28
CA ASP A 197 -4.26 -7.25 7.54
C ASP A 197 -3.18 -7.93 6.67
N GLN A 198 -2.99 -7.47 5.42
CA GLN A 198 -1.91 -7.99 4.58
C GLN A 198 -0.54 -7.44 4.96
N LEU A 199 -0.45 -6.14 5.29
CA LEU A 199 0.81 -5.49 5.68
C LEU A 199 1.34 -6.02 7.03
N ASN A 200 0.45 -6.38 7.96
CA ASN A 200 0.81 -6.99 9.24
C ASN A 200 1.55 -8.34 9.09
N LYS A 201 1.42 -9.00 7.93
CA LYS A 201 2.19 -10.21 7.62
C LYS A 201 3.65 -9.92 7.28
N ILE A 202 3.98 -8.67 6.99
CA ILE A 202 5.33 -8.23 6.62
C ILE A 202 6.04 -7.64 7.85
N ALA A 203 5.39 -6.69 8.52
CA ALA A 203 5.90 -6.03 9.72
C ALA A 203 4.73 -5.43 10.52
N LEU A 204 4.98 -5.06 11.79
CA LEU A 204 3.95 -4.49 12.65
C LEU A 204 3.39 -3.18 12.06
N VAL A 205 2.08 -3.13 11.83
CA VAL A 205 1.41 -1.94 11.29
C VAL A 205 0.89 -1.05 12.40
N VAL A 206 1.34 0.21 12.42
CA VAL A 206 0.83 1.26 13.30
C VAL A 206 -0.09 2.17 12.51
N LYS A 207 -1.34 2.28 12.96
CA LYS A 207 -2.32 3.19 12.33
C LYS A 207 -2.10 4.60 12.84
N LYS A 208 -2.04 5.58 11.93
CA LYS A 208 -2.07 7.01 12.28
C LYS A 208 -3.24 7.69 11.59
N LEU A 209 -3.99 8.49 12.33
CA LEU A 209 -5.10 9.26 11.76
C LEU A 209 -4.56 10.55 11.14
N GLY A 210 -5.18 11.01 10.04
CA GLY A 210 -4.72 12.23 9.33
C GLY A 210 -4.59 13.47 10.23
N TRP A 211 -5.50 13.66 11.19
CA TRP A 211 -5.41 14.78 12.15
C TRP A 211 -4.20 14.66 13.10
N GLN A 212 -3.81 13.44 13.48
CA GLN A 212 -2.61 13.22 14.29
C GLN A 212 -1.36 13.58 13.50
N THR A 213 -1.33 13.21 12.21
CA THR A 213 -0.25 13.57 11.30
C THR A 213 -0.19 15.08 11.09
N SER A 214 -1.35 15.76 10.96
CA SER A 214 -1.43 17.21 10.83
C SER A 214 -0.86 17.93 12.05
N ASN A 215 -1.26 17.53 13.26
CA ASN A 215 -0.76 18.14 14.50
C ASN A 215 0.75 17.98 14.66
N LEU A 216 1.28 16.80 14.31
CA LEU A 216 2.73 16.55 14.29
C LEU A 216 3.46 17.47 13.29
N ARG A 217 2.92 17.65 12.09
CA ARG A 217 3.51 18.56 11.09
C ARG A 217 3.51 20.01 11.58
N SER A 218 2.41 20.46 12.19
CA SER A 218 2.33 21.81 12.76
C SER A 218 3.35 22.01 13.88
N ALA A 219 3.49 21.03 14.78
CA ALA A 219 4.45 21.08 15.87
C ALA A 219 5.91 21.13 15.35
N ILE A 220 6.27 20.29 14.38
CA ILE A 220 7.61 20.31 13.77
C ILE A 220 7.89 21.66 13.12
N ARG A 221 6.92 22.19 12.37
CA ARG A 221 7.05 23.48 11.68
C ARG A 221 7.20 24.64 12.66
N SER A 222 6.52 24.60 13.82
CA SER A 222 6.73 25.60 14.87
C SER A 222 8.12 25.51 15.50
N TYR A 223 8.70 24.31 15.65
CA TYR A 223 10.08 24.16 16.16
C TYR A 223 11.15 24.61 15.16
N GLU A 224 10.93 24.44 13.86
CA GLU A 224 11.84 24.94 12.82
C GLU A 224 11.86 26.48 12.72
N THR A 225 10.81 27.18 13.19
CA THR A 225 10.78 28.65 13.24
C THR A 225 11.49 29.26 14.45
N TYR A 226 11.95 28.46 15.42
CA TYR A 226 12.68 28.90 16.61
C TYR A 226 14.19 28.56 16.58
N ILE A 227 14.72 28.13 15.42
CA ILE A 227 16.15 27.90 15.14
C ILE A 227 16.56 28.85 14.02
#